data_AF-A0A7H1DH86-F1
#
_entry.id   AF-A0A7H1DH86-F1
#
_cell.length_a   1.000
_cell.length_b   1.000
_cell.length_c   1.000
_cell.angle_alpha   90.00
_cell.angle_beta   90.00
_cell.angle_gamma   90.00
#
_symmetry.space_group_name_H-M   'P 1'
#
loop_
_entity.id
_entity.type
_entity.pdbx_description
1 polymer ?
#
loop_
_entity_poly.entity_id
_entity_poly.type
_entity_poly.pdbx_seq_one_letter_code
_entity_poly.pdbx_strand_id
1 'polypeptide(L)'
;MSVCALSVAPHLRVLRLVGFCRALPPAPGRALAAAQRAYHVFALFATSTYVLLQLIYAYQERSNMDKLSQVMFVMLCHVTCVAKQVAFHVDAARIDRLILGLEEPLLNQTAGARGALLAGCARGAARLLRTYSGCAVATCVLWIVFPILYKVQGIPFEFPFWTGFNYNHNLVFGVVLLYSFYTTNLVAIGNTTMDAFMATILDQCKTQLRIMRMNFETLPERAVAACAASGRDYDAALHALFVDDTLHDNKCHQDVPGAARRVRRAAAGAVRRGRLDPVHGRLQDSQRECAALDCRRLSRLALTVHVSCLLAAERAEHRVRVHHAVHHLHSD
;
A
#
# COMPACT_ATOMS: atom_id res chain seq x y z
N MET A 1 -22.99 0.73 -5.35
CA MET A 1 -21.93 0.73 -4.32
C MET A 1 -22.19 1.89 -3.40
N SER A 2 -22.18 1.63 -2.10
CA SER A 2 -22.32 2.60 -1.04
C SER A 2 -21.18 3.61 -1.01
N VAL A 3 -21.36 4.75 -0.31
CA VAL A 3 -20.31 5.79 -0.21
C VAL A 3 -19.07 5.25 0.53
N CYS A 4 -19.27 4.41 1.54
CA CYS A 4 -18.19 3.73 2.24
C CYS A 4 -17.41 2.79 1.31
N ALA A 5 -18.10 1.98 0.51
CA ALA A 5 -17.47 1.07 -0.44
C ALA A 5 -16.73 1.82 -1.57
N LEU A 6 -17.22 2.99 -1.98
CA LEU A 6 -16.54 3.85 -2.95
C LEU A 6 -15.15 4.32 -2.48
N SER A 7 -14.89 4.39 -1.17
CA SER A 7 -13.56 4.76 -0.66
C SER A 7 -12.49 3.71 -0.95
N VAL A 8 -12.85 2.41 -0.95
CA VAL A 8 -11.93 1.30 -1.16
C VAL A 8 -11.90 0.80 -2.60
N ALA A 9 -12.95 1.07 -3.39
CA ALA A 9 -13.08 0.59 -4.76
C ALA A 9 -11.87 0.92 -5.66
N PRO A 10 -11.28 2.14 -5.64
CA PRO A 10 -10.08 2.45 -6.43
C PRO A 10 -8.89 1.57 -6.06
N HIS A 11 -8.72 1.28 -4.77
CA HIS A 11 -7.61 0.47 -4.24
C HIS A 11 -7.76 -0.97 -4.72
N LEU A 12 -8.95 -1.53 -4.60
CA LEU A 12 -9.25 -2.89 -5.06
C LEU A 12 -9.06 -3.04 -6.57
N ARG A 13 -9.40 -2.01 -7.35
CA ARG A 13 -9.16 -2.00 -8.80
C ARG A 13 -7.66 -2.10 -9.10
N VAL A 14 -6.84 -1.29 -8.44
CA VAL A 14 -5.38 -1.32 -8.61
C VAL A 14 -4.80 -2.67 -8.13
N LEU A 15 -5.20 -3.17 -6.96
CA LEU A 15 -4.73 -4.46 -6.44
C LEU A 15 -5.09 -5.63 -7.36
N ARG A 16 -6.29 -5.62 -7.97
CA ARG A 16 -6.68 -6.63 -8.96
C ARG A 16 -5.87 -6.50 -10.25
N LEU A 17 -5.59 -5.27 -10.69
CA LEU A 17 -4.79 -5.02 -11.88
C LEU A 17 -3.36 -5.54 -11.74
N VAL A 18 -2.75 -5.43 -10.55
CA VAL A 18 -1.39 -5.93 -10.29
C VAL A 18 -1.34 -7.40 -9.84
N GLY A 19 -2.51 -8.03 -9.65
CA GLY A 19 -2.62 -9.45 -9.31
C GLY A 19 -2.55 -9.79 -7.82
N PHE A 20 -2.79 -8.81 -6.95
CA PHE A 20 -2.64 -8.90 -5.48
C PHE A 20 -3.96 -9.13 -4.76
N CYS A 21 -5.09 -8.95 -5.45
CA CYS A 21 -6.41 -9.15 -4.88
C CYS A 21 -7.27 -9.99 -5.83
N ARG A 22 -8.08 -10.90 -5.28
CA ARG A 22 -8.99 -11.76 -6.05
C ARG A 22 -10.04 -10.92 -6.78
N ALA A 23 -10.48 -11.40 -7.94
CA ALA A 23 -11.67 -10.86 -8.60
C ALA A 23 -12.90 -11.09 -7.71
N LEU A 24 -13.82 -10.11 -7.66
CA LEU A 24 -15.12 -10.33 -7.04
C LEU A 24 -15.98 -11.19 -7.98
N PRO A 25 -16.67 -12.25 -7.50
CA PRO A 25 -17.67 -12.94 -8.30
C PRO A 25 -18.90 -12.04 -8.55
N PRO A 26 -19.62 -12.19 -9.69
CA PRO A 26 -19.37 -13.14 -10.78
C PRO A 26 -18.54 -12.48 -11.88
N ALA A 27 -17.32 -12.98 -12.10
CA ALA A 27 -16.51 -12.52 -13.22
C ALA A 27 -17.19 -12.87 -14.57
N PRO A 28 -17.05 -12.03 -15.61
CA PRO A 28 -17.60 -12.31 -16.93
C PRO A 28 -16.94 -13.55 -17.54
N GLY A 29 -17.63 -14.69 -17.58
CA GLY A 29 -17.19 -15.92 -18.26
C GLY A 29 -16.09 -16.73 -17.54
N ARG A 30 -16.12 -18.05 -17.73
CA ARG A 30 -15.14 -18.99 -17.14
C ARG A 30 -13.70 -18.72 -17.60
N ALA A 31 -13.53 -18.27 -18.85
CA ALA A 31 -12.21 -18.02 -19.46
C ALA A 31 -11.49 -16.82 -18.82
N LEU A 32 -12.18 -15.69 -18.65
CA LEU A 32 -11.57 -14.50 -18.02
C LEU A 32 -11.21 -14.77 -16.55
N ALA A 33 -12.06 -15.50 -15.83
CA ALA A 33 -11.77 -15.92 -14.46
C ALA A 33 -10.56 -16.86 -14.37
N ALA A 34 -10.35 -17.72 -15.38
CA ALA A 34 -9.15 -18.55 -15.47
C ALA A 34 -7.90 -17.72 -15.80
N ALA A 35 -7.98 -16.81 -16.78
CA ALA A 35 -6.89 -15.92 -17.16
C ALA A 35 -6.44 -15.03 -15.99
N GLN A 36 -7.38 -14.46 -15.23
CA GLN A 36 -7.05 -13.65 -14.07
C GLN A 36 -6.40 -14.46 -12.95
N ARG A 37 -6.86 -15.70 -12.71
CA ARG A 37 -6.20 -16.60 -11.75
C ARG A 37 -4.77 -16.94 -12.19
N ALA A 38 -4.58 -17.25 -13.48
CA ALA A 38 -3.26 -17.50 -14.04
C ALA A 38 -2.35 -16.28 -13.88
N TYR A 39 -2.86 -15.07 -14.14
CA TYR A 39 -2.11 -13.83 -13.94
C TYR A 39 -1.69 -13.61 -12.48
N HIS A 40 -2.56 -13.90 -11.50
CA HIS A 40 -2.20 -13.77 -10.08
C HIS A 40 -1.08 -14.74 -9.67
N VAL A 41 -1.16 -15.99 -10.13
CA VAL A 41 -0.10 -16.99 -9.91
C VAL A 41 1.20 -16.55 -10.57
N PHE A 42 1.12 -16.05 -11.80
CA PHE A 42 2.27 -15.50 -12.52
C PHE A 42 2.90 -14.31 -11.79
N ALA A 43 2.10 -13.35 -11.30
CA ALA A 43 2.58 -12.20 -10.56
C ALA A 43 3.32 -12.61 -9.27
N LEU A 44 2.75 -13.53 -8.49
CA LEU A 44 3.39 -14.07 -7.28
C LEU A 44 4.67 -14.84 -7.62
N PHE A 45 4.66 -15.63 -8.70
CA PHE A 45 5.83 -16.37 -9.15
C PHE A 45 6.95 -15.41 -9.56
N ALA A 46 6.66 -14.42 -10.40
CA ALA A 46 7.63 -13.44 -10.88
C ALA A 46 8.28 -12.66 -9.73
N THR A 47 7.51 -12.19 -8.74
CA THR A 47 8.06 -11.48 -7.57
C THR A 47 8.89 -12.40 -6.69
N SER A 48 8.44 -13.64 -6.46
CA SER A 48 9.16 -14.62 -5.66
C SER A 48 10.49 -15.04 -6.31
N THR A 49 10.48 -15.26 -7.63
CA THR A 49 11.69 -15.51 -8.41
C THR A 49 12.65 -14.33 -8.30
N TYR A 50 12.16 -13.09 -8.47
CA TYR A 50 13.01 -11.91 -8.33
C TYR A 50 13.66 -11.80 -6.95
N VAL A 51 12.90 -12.06 -5.86
CA VAL A 51 13.46 -12.11 -4.50
C VAL A 51 14.55 -13.19 -4.37
N LEU A 52 14.34 -14.37 -4.95
CA LEU A 52 15.34 -15.44 -4.94
C LEU A 52 16.62 -15.01 -5.66
N LEU A 53 16.51 -14.34 -6.82
CA LEU A 53 17.66 -13.80 -7.56
C LEU A 53 18.41 -12.71 -6.78
N GLN A 54 17.70 -11.92 -5.97
CA GLN A 54 18.33 -10.96 -5.06
C GLN A 54 19.05 -11.64 -3.90
N LEU A 55 18.49 -12.73 -3.36
CA LEU A 55 19.10 -13.50 -2.27
C LEU A 55 20.39 -14.20 -2.72
N ILE A 56 20.29 -15.00 -3.79
CA ILE A 56 21.20 -14.95 -4.95
C ILE A 56 22.46 -14.10 -4.82
N TYR A 57 22.30 -12.91 -5.37
CA TYR A 57 23.28 -11.85 -5.48
C TYR A 57 23.82 -11.39 -4.12
N ALA A 58 22.95 -11.19 -3.13
CA ALA A 58 23.36 -10.78 -1.78
C ALA A 58 24.31 -11.80 -1.14
N TYR A 59 24.10 -13.09 -1.37
CA TYR A 59 25.00 -14.13 -0.87
C TYR A 59 26.36 -14.11 -1.56
N GLN A 60 26.40 -13.84 -2.87
CA GLN A 60 27.65 -13.74 -3.65
C GLN A 60 28.46 -12.50 -3.26
N GLU A 61 27.79 -11.35 -3.13
CA GLU A 61 28.40 -10.06 -2.80
C GLU A 61 28.56 -9.83 -1.28
N ARG A 62 28.44 -10.86 -0.45
CA ARG A 62 28.48 -10.74 1.02
C ARG A 62 29.77 -10.13 1.58
N SER A 63 30.85 -10.13 0.81
CA SER A 63 32.13 -9.50 1.16
C SER A 63 32.18 -8.01 0.81
N ASN A 64 31.34 -7.53 -0.10
CA ASN A 64 31.26 -6.14 -0.51
C ASN A 64 30.07 -5.45 0.16
N MET A 65 30.33 -4.78 1.28
CA MET A 65 29.27 -4.16 2.11
C MET A 65 28.48 -3.07 1.38
N ASP A 66 29.10 -2.34 0.46
CA ASP A 66 28.42 -1.30 -0.30
C ASP A 66 27.35 -1.91 -1.23
N LYS A 67 27.74 -2.90 -2.04
CA LYS A 67 26.80 -3.63 -2.92
C LYS A 67 25.75 -4.39 -2.11
N LEU A 68 26.17 -5.05 -1.03
CA LEU A 68 25.28 -5.80 -0.16
C LEU A 68 24.20 -4.89 0.44
N SER A 69 24.57 -3.72 0.98
CA SER A 69 23.60 -2.81 1.60
C SER A 69 22.56 -2.31 0.60
N GLN A 70 22.97 -2.03 -0.63
CA GLN A 70 22.08 -1.61 -1.72
C GLN A 70 21.07 -2.70 -2.09
N VAL A 71 21.51 -3.95 -2.28
CA VAL A 71 20.59 -5.05 -2.61
C VAL A 71 19.68 -5.39 -1.42
N MET A 72 20.19 -5.35 -0.19
CA MET A 72 19.42 -5.66 1.02
C MET A 72 18.24 -4.70 1.19
N PHE A 73 18.43 -3.40 0.94
CA PHE A 73 17.35 -2.42 1.03
C PHE A 73 16.18 -2.77 0.08
N VAL A 74 16.47 -3.02 -1.20
CA VAL A 74 15.45 -3.37 -2.20
C VAL A 74 14.83 -4.73 -1.91
N MET A 75 15.65 -5.71 -1.52
CA MET A 75 15.20 -7.06 -1.22
C MET A 75 14.21 -7.07 -0.05
N LEU A 76 14.43 -6.27 1.00
CA LEU A 76 13.48 -6.14 2.12
C LEU A 76 12.12 -5.59 1.65
N CYS A 77 12.10 -4.62 0.74
CA CYS A 77 10.85 -4.14 0.14
C CYS A 77 10.13 -5.24 -0.65
N HIS A 78 10.88 -6.07 -1.39
CA HIS A 78 10.29 -7.17 -2.16
C HIS A 78 9.77 -8.31 -1.26
N VAL A 79 10.53 -8.72 -0.25
CA VAL A 79 10.11 -9.74 0.73
C VAL A 79 8.86 -9.29 1.48
N THR A 80 8.82 -8.04 1.95
CA THR A 80 7.64 -7.51 2.64
C THR A 80 6.41 -7.46 1.72
N CYS A 81 6.61 -7.11 0.45
CA CYS A 81 5.55 -7.14 -0.55
C CYS A 81 5.00 -8.55 -0.79
N VAL A 82 5.88 -9.56 -1.00
CA VAL A 82 5.48 -10.96 -1.17
C VAL A 82 4.74 -11.48 0.05
N ALA A 83 5.22 -11.17 1.26
CA ALA A 83 4.55 -11.56 2.50
C ALA A 83 3.14 -10.95 2.61
N LYS A 84 2.98 -9.67 2.26
CA LYS A 84 1.67 -9.01 2.21
C LYS A 84 0.77 -9.61 1.13
N GLN A 85 1.31 -9.91 -0.06
CA GLN A 85 0.58 -10.54 -1.15
C GLN A 85 0.02 -11.91 -0.72
N VAL A 86 0.85 -12.75 -0.09
CA VAL A 86 0.41 -14.04 0.47
C VAL A 86 -0.68 -13.83 1.53
N ALA A 87 -0.50 -12.87 2.45
CA ALA A 87 -1.50 -12.57 3.47
C ALA A 87 -2.85 -12.15 2.85
N PHE A 88 -2.84 -11.29 1.81
CA PHE A 88 -4.05 -10.88 1.09
C PHE A 88 -4.76 -12.06 0.40
N HIS A 89 -4.00 -13.04 -0.12
CA HIS A 89 -4.58 -14.24 -0.71
C HIS A 89 -5.16 -15.21 0.34
N VAL A 90 -4.44 -15.44 1.45
CA VAL A 90 -4.88 -16.33 2.53
C VAL A 90 -6.12 -15.75 3.23
N ASP A 91 -6.13 -14.44 3.50
CA ASP A 91 -7.24 -13.74 4.16
C ASP A 91 -8.29 -13.20 3.16
N ALA A 92 -8.28 -13.60 1.89
CA ALA A 92 -9.13 -13.03 0.85
C ALA A 92 -10.63 -13.06 1.20
N ALA A 93 -11.14 -14.19 1.70
CA ALA A 93 -12.56 -14.31 2.10
C ALA A 93 -12.94 -13.36 3.24
N ARG A 94 -11.98 -13.02 4.09
CA ARG A 94 -12.18 -12.06 5.16
C ARG A 94 -12.18 -10.63 4.65
N ILE A 95 -11.24 -10.30 3.75
CA ILE A 95 -11.19 -9.01 3.08
C ILE A 95 -12.51 -8.77 2.32
N ASP A 96 -13.01 -9.80 1.63
CA ASP A 96 -14.30 -9.76 0.95
C ASP A 96 -15.46 -9.46 1.93
N ARG A 97 -15.51 -10.14 3.09
CA ARG A 97 -16.50 -9.85 4.13
C ARG A 97 -16.40 -8.42 4.68
N LEU A 98 -15.17 -7.93 4.89
CA LEU A 98 -14.94 -6.56 5.34
C LEU A 98 -15.43 -5.54 4.30
N ILE A 99 -15.18 -5.78 3.01
CA ILE A 99 -15.67 -4.93 1.93
C ILE A 99 -17.20 -4.98 1.85
N LEU A 100 -17.81 -6.16 1.98
CA LEU A 100 -19.26 -6.33 2.01
C LEU A 100 -19.89 -5.62 3.22
N GLY A 101 -19.22 -5.64 4.38
CA GLY A 101 -19.66 -4.90 5.57
C GLY A 101 -19.76 -3.39 5.33
N LEU A 102 -18.91 -2.82 4.45
CA LEU A 102 -19.00 -1.40 4.08
C LEU A 102 -20.25 -1.05 3.27
N GLU A 103 -20.97 -2.03 2.73
CA GLU A 103 -22.25 -1.82 2.03
C GLU A 103 -23.45 -1.82 3.00
N GLU A 104 -23.24 -2.10 4.29
CA GLU A 104 -24.34 -2.14 5.26
C GLU A 104 -25.03 -0.77 5.42
N PRO A 105 -26.37 -0.70 5.44
CA PRO A 105 -27.11 0.56 5.53
C PRO A 105 -26.72 1.40 6.76
N LEU A 106 -26.43 0.76 7.89
CA LEU A 106 -26.04 1.43 9.14
C LEU A 106 -24.76 2.26 9.00
N LEU A 107 -23.82 1.82 8.16
CA LEU A 107 -22.56 2.53 7.89
C LEU A 107 -22.70 3.60 6.81
N ASN A 108 -23.86 3.67 6.14
CA ASN A 108 -24.09 4.51 4.97
C ASN A 108 -25.19 5.56 5.21
N GLN A 109 -25.08 6.23 6.36
CA GLN A 109 -25.93 7.37 6.72
C GLN A 109 -25.57 8.61 5.88
N THR A 110 -26.14 8.70 4.69
CA THR A 110 -25.80 9.74 3.69
C THR A 110 -26.42 11.11 3.96
N ALA A 111 -27.30 11.22 4.96
CA ALA A 111 -27.98 12.47 5.26
C ALA A 111 -27.06 13.50 5.95
N GLY A 112 -27.13 14.75 5.46
CA GLY A 112 -26.51 15.93 6.10
C GLY A 112 -25.02 15.79 6.37
N ALA A 113 -24.60 16.17 7.58
CA ALA A 113 -23.20 16.21 7.98
C ALA A 113 -22.51 14.84 7.99
N ARG A 114 -23.25 13.74 8.22
CA ARG A 114 -22.73 12.37 8.21
C ARG A 114 -22.31 11.95 6.80
N GLY A 115 -23.18 12.20 5.83
CA GLY A 115 -22.87 11.98 4.42
C GLY A 115 -21.65 12.78 3.95
N ALA A 116 -21.50 14.02 4.42
CA ALA A 116 -20.34 14.84 4.13
C ALA A 116 -19.03 14.25 4.69
N LEU A 117 -19.06 13.63 5.89
CA LEU A 117 -17.91 12.91 6.45
C LEU A 117 -17.53 11.69 5.60
N LEU A 118 -18.52 10.87 5.21
CA LEU A 118 -18.28 9.69 4.36
C LEU A 118 -17.69 10.07 3.00
N ALA A 119 -18.28 11.08 2.34
CA ALA A 119 -17.78 11.60 1.07
C ALA A 119 -16.39 12.26 1.22
N GLY A 120 -16.12 12.89 2.37
CA GLY A 120 -14.79 13.40 2.73
C GLY A 120 -13.74 12.30 2.82
N CYS A 121 -14.06 11.23 3.53
CA CYS A 121 -13.21 10.04 3.67
C CYS A 121 -12.93 9.38 2.30
N ALA A 122 -13.97 9.15 1.48
CA ALA A 122 -13.81 8.57 0.14
C ALA A 122 -12.90 9.41 -0.78
N ARG A 123 -13.05 10.74 -0.77
CA ARG A 123 -12.16 11.66 -1.50
C ARG A 123 -10.74 11.68 -0.91
N GLY A 124 -10.60 11.56 0.41
CA GLY A 124 -9.32 11.41 1.09
C GLY A 124 -8.58 10.15 0.63
N ALA A 125 -9.25 9.01 0.68
CA ALA A 125 -8.73 7.71 0.24
C ALA A 125 -8.28 7.73 -1.23
N ALA A 126 -9.10 8.27 -2.13
CA ALA A 126 -8.74 8.36 -3.55
C ALA A 126 -7.51 9.24 -3.79
N ARG A 127 -7.36 10.34 -3.05
CA ARG A 127 -6.16 11.20 -3.11
C ARG A 127 -4.93 10.48 -2.56
N LEU A 128 -5.07 9.82 -1.42
CA LEU A 128 -4.00 9.03 -0.80
C LEU A 128 -3.44 8.01 -1.80
N LEU A 129 -4.33 7.20 -2.41
CA LEU A 129 -3.93 6.23 -3.43
C LEU A 129 -3.16 6.88 -4.58
N ARG A 130 -3.68 7.97 -5.17
CA ARG A 130 -3.02 8.65 -6.30
C ARG A 130 -1.64 9.18 -5.93
N THR A 131 -1.48 9.76 -4.74
CA THR A 131 -0.19 10.27 -4.27
C THR A 131 0.80 9.13 -4.06
N TYR A 132 0.39 8.04 -3.41
CA TYR A 132 1.25 6.88 -3.16
C TYR A 132 1.65 6.18 -4.46
N SER A 133 0.68 5.88 -5.33
CA SER A 133 0.95 5.26 -6.63
C SER A 133 1.78 6.16 -7.55
N GLY A 134 1.51 7.47 -7.56
CA GLY A 134 2.30 8.43 -8.35
C GLY A 134 3.77 8.47 -7.91
N CYS A 135 4.02 8.52 -6.59
CA CYS A 135 5.38 8.48 -6.05
C CYS A 135 6.08 7.14 -6.38
N ALA A 136 5.35 6.03 -6.27
CA ALA A 136 5.86 4.70 -6.63
C ALA A 136 6.28 4.62 -8.11
N VAL A 137 5.40 5.04 -9.04
CA VAL A 137 5.72 5.07 -10.48
C VAL A 137 6.91 5.98 -10.77
N ALA A 138 6.93 7.20 -10.21
CA ALA A 138 8.03 8.14 -10.43
C ALA A 138 9.37 7.55 -9.97
N THR A 139 9.36 6.86 -8.83
CA THR A 139 10.54 6.14 -8.33
C THR A 139 10.95 5.04 -9.31
N CYS A 140 10.03 4.19 -9.75
CA CYS A 140 10.35 3.12 -10.70
C CYS A 140 10.84 3.62 -12.06
N VAL A 141 10.33 4.76 -12.56
CA VAL A 141 10.83 5.40 -13.78
C VAL A 141 12.28 5.85 -13.61
N LEU A 142 12.61 6.51 -12.50
CA LEU A 142 13.97 6.92 -12.20
C LEU A 142 14.94 5.72 -12.15
N TRP A 143 14.46 4.59 -11.60
CA TRP A 143 15.20 3.33 -11.58
C TRP A 143 15.49 2.74 -12.97
N ILE A 144 14.69 3.03 -14.00
CA ILE A 144 15.03 2.66 -15.39
C ILE A 144 16.00 3.65 -16.01
N VAL A 145 15.76 4.95 -15.79
CA VAL A 145 16.45 6.01 -16.53
C VAL A 145 17.96 5.95 -16.24
N PHE A 146 18.36 5.72 -14.99
CA PHE A 146 19.78 5.64 -14.64
C PHE A 146 20.54 4.50 -15.34
N PRO A 147 20.09 3.22 -15.32
CA PRO A 147 20.72 2.16 -16.11
C PRO A 147 20.86 2.50 -17.60
N ILE A 148 19.85 3.13 -18.20
CA ILE A 148 19.90 3.52 -19.61
C ILE A 148 20.96 4.60 -19.84
N LEU A 149 20.98 5.64 -19.01
CA LEU A 149 21.99 6.72 -19.11
C LEU A 149 23.41 6.17 -18.95
N TYR A 150 23.64 5.30 -17.96
CA TYR A 150 24.95 4.67 -17.78
C TYR A 150 25.35 3.82 -18.98
N LYS A 151 24.42 3.03 -19.54
CA LYS A 151 24.69 2.24 -20.74
C LYS A 151 25.04 3.11 -21.95
N VAL A 152 24.34 4.24 -22.14
CA VAL A 152 24.62 5.20 -23.23
C VAL A 152 25.97 5.89 -23.05
N GLN A 153 26.37 6.17 -21.81
CA GLN A 153 27.68 6.74 -21.48
C GLN A 153 28.84 5.72 -21.54
N GLY A 154 28.55 4.44 -21.79
CA GLY A 154 29.54 3.37 -21.76
C GLY A 154 30.02 3.00 -20.34
N ILE A 155 29.34 3.49 -19.30
CA ILE A 155 29.64 3.15 -17.91
C ILE A 155 29.05 1.76 -17.61
N PRO A 156 29.85 0.81 -17.09
CA PRO A 156 29.33 -0.50 -16.73
C PRO A 156 28.30 -0.36 -15.60
N PHE A 157 27.10 -0.88 -15.84
CA PHE A 157 26.02 -0.92 -14.86
C PHE A 157 25.78 -2.36 -14.43
N GLU A 158 25.84 -2.61 -13.12
CA GLU A 158 25.51 -3.91 -12.54
C GLU A 158 24.09 -3.92 -11.98
N PHE A 159 23.30 -4.92 -12.38
CA PHE A 159 21.97 -5.11 -11.80
C PHE A 159 22.07 -5.66 -10.37
N PRO A 160 21.23 -5.20 -9.42
CA PRO A 160 21.27 -5.63 -8.02
C PRO A 160 20.53 -6.97 -7.81
N PHE A 161 20.74 -7.92 -8.71
CA PHE A 161 20.23 -9.28 -8.65
C PHE A 161 21.03 -10.19 -9.59
N TRP A 162 21.03 -11.49 -9.29
CA TRP A 162 21.79 -12.46 -10.07
C TRP A 162 21.05 -12.77 -11.37
N THR A 163 21.67 -12.50 -12.53
CA THR A 163 21.09 -12.78 -13.85
C THR A 163 21.54 -14.11 -14.42
N GLY A 164 22.75 -14.59 -14.06
CA GLY A 164 23.37 -15.79 -14.63
C GLY A 164 23.86 -15.64 -16.08
N PHE A 165 23.68 -14.48 -16.72
CA PHE A 165 24.04 -14.24 -18.12
C PHE A 165 24.80 -12.93 -18.29
N ASN A 166 25.64 -12.87 -19.32
CA ASN A 166 26.34 -11.65 -19.72
C ASN A 166 25.38 -10.70 -20.48
N TYR A 167 25.15 -9.51 -19.92
CA TYR A 167 24.29 -8.46 -20.49
C TYR A 167 25.08 -7.35 -21.21
N ASN A 168 26.28 -7.66 -21.73
CA ASN A 168 27.03 -6.74 -22.59
C ASN A 168 26.27 -6.40 -23.88
N HIS A 169 25.56 -7.39 -24.45
CA HIS A 169 24.71 -7.19 -25.62
C HIS A 169 23.46 -6.37 -25.30
N ASN A 170 23.18 -5.36 -26.12
CA ASN A 170 22.07 -4.42 -25.93
C ASN A 170 20.69 -5.11 -25.80
N LEU A 171 20.47 -6.20 -26.55
CA LEU A 171 19.23 -6.96 -26.50
C LEU A 171 19.05 -7.65 -25.13
N VAL A 172 20.08 -8.33 -24.64
CA VAL A 172 20.04 -9.02 -23.33
C VAL A 172 19.88 -7.99 -22.21
N PHE A 173 20.61 -6.87 -22.27
CA PHE A 173 20.46 -5.76 -21.34
C PHE A 173 19.02 -5.23 -21.29
N GLY A 174 18.41 -4.98 -22.46
CA GLY A 174 17.04 -4.50 -22.55
C GLY A 174 16.02 -5.48 -21.96
N VAL A 175 16.18 -6.78 -22.20
CA VAL A 175 15.31 -7.83 -21.63
C VAL A 175 15.43 -7.87 -20.11
N VAL A 176 16.66 -7.86 -19.57
CA VAL A 176 16.90 -7.86 -18.11
C VAL A 176 16.35 -6.60 -17.47
N LEU A 177 16.56 -5.43 -18.08
CA LEU A 177 16.03 -4.15 -17.62
C LEU A 177 14.50 -4.15 -17.60
N LEU A 178 13.86 -4.64 -18.66
CA LEU A 178 12.40 -4.72 -18.75
C LEU A 178 11.82 -5.66 -17.69
N TYR A 179 12.45 -6.82 -17.47
CA TYR A 179 12.06 -7.75 -16.41
C TYR A 179 12.18 -7.11 -15.03
N SER A 180 13.31 -6.48 -14.72
CA SER A 180 13.53 -5.77 -13.46
C SER A 180 12.52 -4.64 -13.24
N PHE A 181 12.26 -3.84 -14.27
CA PHE A 181 11.25 -2.80 -14.19
C PHE A 181 9.85 -3.35 -13.94
N TYR A 182 9.46 -4.42 -14.64
CA TYR A 182 8.16 -5.04 -14.45
C TYR A 182 7.97 -5.51 -13.00
N THR A 183 8.94 -6.26 -12.45
CA THR A 183 8.85 -6.78 -11.08
C THR A 183 8.88 -5.65 -10.04
N THR A 184 9.77 -4.66 -10.20
CA THR A 184 9.86 -3.53 -9.28
C THR A 184 8.60 -2.65 -9.31
N ASN A 185 7.99 -2.39 -10.47
CA ASN A 185 6.71 -1.66 -10.53
C ASN A 185 5.58 -2.43 -9.85
N LEU A 186 5.49 -3.73 -10.13
CA LEU A 186 4.45 -4.58 -9.57
C LEU A 186 4.55 -4.64 -8.03
N VAL A 187 5.77 -4.74 -7.50
CA VAL A 187 6.01 -4.62 -6.06
C VAL A 187 5.71 -3.23 -5.53
N ALA A 188 6.19 -2.17 -6.18
CA ALA A 188 6.02 -0.80 -5.68
C ALA A 188 4.53 -0.42 -5.61
N ILE A 189 3.77 -0.71 -6.67
CA ILE A 189 2.33 -0.43 -6.72
C ILE A 189 1.55 -1.37 -5.79
N GLY A 190 1.86 -2.67 -5.78
CA GLY A 190 1.21 -3.63 -4.89
C GLY A 190 1.40 -3.27 -3.42
N ASN A 191 2.64 -3.04 -3.00
CA ASN A 191 2.99 -2.71 -1.62
C ASN A 191 2.31 -1.42 -1.15
N THR A 192 2.46 -0.33 -1.90
CA THR A 192 1.87 0.97 -1.54
C THR A 192 0.35 0.95 -1.55
N THR A 193 -0.27 0.24 -2.50
CA THR A 193 -1.74 0.13 -2.57
C THR A 193 -2.31 -0.70 -1.42
N MET A 194 -1.63 -1.78 -1.00
CA MET A 194 -2.06 -2.56 0.17
C MET A 194 -2.01 -1.72 1.46
N ASP A 195 -0.95 -0.91 1.63
CA ASP A 195 -0.84 -0.01 2.77
C ASP A 195 -1.91 1.09 2.75
N ALA A 196 -2.12 1.72 1.59
CA ALA A 196 -3.18 2.72 1.42
C ALA A 196 -4.59 2.14 1.63
N PHE A 197 -4.82 0.88 1.21
CA PHE A 197 -6.08 0.18 1.45
C PHE A 197 -6.31 -0.01 2.95
N MET A 198 -5.32 -0.54 3.68
CA MET A 198 -5.44 -0.73 5.13
C MET A 198 -5.62 0.60 5.88
N ALA A 199 -4.90 1.65 5.46
CA ALA A 199 -5.09 3.00 6.00
C ALA A 199 -6.51 3.51 5.77
N THR A 200 -7.08 3.29 4.57
CA THR A 200 -8.46 3.66 4.23
C THR A 200 -9.48 2.92 5.09
N ILE A 201 -9.28 1.61 5.34
CA ILE A 201 -10.16 0.87 6.26
C ILE A 201 -10.13 1.49 7.65
N LEU A 202 -8.96 1.81 8.19
CA LEU A 202 -8.85 2.43 9.51
C LEU A 202 -9.50 3.83 9.55
N ASP A 203 -9.34 4.62 8.49
CA ASP A 203 -9.96 5.95 8.37
C ASP A 203 -11.49 5.87 8.26
N GLN A 204 -12.01 4.84 7.58
CA GLN A 204 -13.44 4.53 7.59
C GLN A 204 -13.94 4.23 8.99
N CYS A 205 -13.24 3.39 9.76
CA CYS A 205 -13.64 3.08 11.13
C CYS A 205 -13.63 4.30 12.04
N LYS A 206 -12.59 5.14 11.93
CA LYS A 206 -12.54 6.44 12.62
C LYS A 206 -13.72 7.32 12.24
N THR A 207 -14.10 7.34 10.96
CA THR A 207 -15.25 8.10 10.45
C THR A 207 -16.56 7.56 11.02
N GLN A 208 -16.75 6.25 11.08
CA GLN A 208 -17.95 5.63 11.66
C GLN A 208 -18.08 5.93 13.16
N LEU A 209 -16.99 5.84 13.93
CA LEU A 209 -17.00 6.24 15.34
C LEU A 209 -17.37 7.72 15.53
N ARG A 210 -16.96 8.59 14.61
CA ARG A 210 -17.37 10.00 14.62
C ARG A 210 -18.85 10.19 14.30
N ILE A 211 -19.39 9.42 13.35
CA ILE A 211 -20.83 9.42 13.03
C ILE A 211 -21.64 8.91 14.23
N MET A 212 -21.19 7.83 14.86
CA MET A 212 -21.82 7.28 16.07
C MET A 212 -21.83 8.30 17.21
N ARG A 213 -20.73 9.01 17.44
CA ARG A 213 -20.70 10.13 18.39
C ARG A 213 -21.77 11.18 18.07
N MET A 214 -21.88 11.59 16.80
CA MET A 214 -22.91 12.54 16.38
C MET A 214 -24.33 11.98 16.56
N ASN A 215 -24.52 10.67 16.40
CA ASN A 215 -25.80 10.00 16.64
C ASN A 215 -26.23 10.08 18.10
N PHE A 216 -25.31 9.84 19.04
CA PHE A 216 -25.55 9.99 20.47
C PHE A 216 -25.78 11.44 20.87
N GLU A 217 -24.97 12.38 20.35
CA GLU A 217 -25.13 13.82 20.63
C GLU A 217 -26.47 14.38 20.13
N THR A 218 -27.05 13.79 19.08
CA THR A 218 -28.34 14.21 18.48
C THR A 218 -29.50 13.27 18.80
N LEU A 219 -29.30 12.35 19.77
CA LEU A 219 -30.25 11.29 20.08
C LEU A 219 -31.60 11.84 20.59
N PRO A 220 -31.64 12.81 21.53
CA PRO A 220 -32.91 13.38 22.00
C PRO A 220 -33.70 14.06 20.88
N GLU A 221 -33.06 14.87 20.04
CA GLU A 221 -33.73 15.57 18.94
C GLU A 221 -34.28 14.59 17.90
N ARG A 222 -33.53 13.52 17.60
CA ARG A 222 -33.99 12.44 16.72
C ARG A 222 -35.19 11.69 17.32
N ALA A 223 -35.21 11.46 18.63
CA ALA A 223 -36.32 10.81 19.31
C ALA A 223 -37.59 11.68 19.29
N VAL A 224 -37.48 12.99 19.53
CA VAL A 224 -38.60 13.93 19.39
C VAL A 224 -39.14 13.93 17.96
N ALA A 225 -38.27 14.00 16.95
CA ALA A 225 -38.67 13.96 15.54
C ALA A 225 -39.35 12.63 15.16
N ALA A 226 -38.84 11.50 15.67
CA ALA A 226 -39.43 10.19 15.44
C ALA A 226 -40.80 10.03 16.11
N CYS A 227 -40.97 10.54 17.34
CA CYS A 227 -42.24 10.61 18.05
C CYS A 227 -43.27 11.41 17.24
N ALA A 228 -42.90 12.63 16.80
CA ALA A 228 -43.76 13.48 15.99
C ALA A 228 -44.18 12.83 14.65
N ALA A 229 -43.29 12.07 14.01
CA ALA A 229 -43.57 11.41 12.74
C ALA A 229 -44.40 10.12 12.86
N SER A 230 -44.24 9.37 13.95
CA SER A 230 -44.83 8.02 14.10
C SER A 230 -45.99 7.95 15.11
N GLY A 231 -46.20 9.01 15.90
CA GLY A 231 -47.17 9.02 17.00
C GLY A 231 -46.82 8.07 18.15
N ARG A 232 -45.61 7.50 18.16
CA ARG A 232 -45.13 6.62 19.23
C ARG A 232 -44.74 7.43 20.46
N ASP A 233 -44.79 6.79 21.62
CA ASP A 233 -44.24 7.33 22.85
C ASP A 233 -42.74 7.67 22.72
N TYR A 234 -42.32 8.75 23.37
CA TYR A 234 -40.95 9.27 23.27
C TYR A 234 -39.92 8.27 23.78
N ASP A 235 -40.19 7.61 24.92
CA ASP A 235 -39.25 6.66 25.52
C ASP A 235 -39.06 5.43 24.63
N ALA A 236 -40.13 4.96 23.98
CA ALA A 236 -40.07 3.88 23.00
C ALA A 236 -39.24 4.26 21.77
N ALA A 237 -39.39 5.48 21.25
CA ALA A 237 -38.61 5.97 20.12
C ALA A 237 -37.12 6.15 20.49
N LEU A 238 -36.84 6.69 21.68
CA LEU A 238 -35.49 6.88 22.21
C LEU A 238 -34.77 5.53 22.39
N HIS A 239 -35.44 4.56 23.02
CA HIS A 239 -34.89 3.22 23.22
C HIS A 239 -34.58 2.52 21.89
N ALA A 240 -35.47 2.61 20.90
CA ALA A 240 -35.23 2.03 19.58
C ALA A 240 -33.98 2.63 18.90
N LEU A 241 -33.84 3.96 18.91
CA LEU A 241 -32.66 4.63 18.34
C LEU A 241 -31.37 4.30 19.10
N PHE A 242 -31.45 4.18 20.43
CA PHE A 242 -30.31 3.78 21.25
C PHE A 242 -29.83 2.36 20.95
N VAL A 243 -30.77 1.42 20.76
CA VAL A 243 -30.45 0.05 20.34
C VAL A 243 -29.78 0.06 18.96
N ASP A 244 -30.30 0.81 17.99
CA ASP A 244 -29.71 0.95 16.66
C ASP A 244 -28.27 1.50 16.71
N ASP A 245 -28.03 2.54 17.53
CA ASP A 245 -26.70 3.13 17.70
C ASP A 245 -25.74 2.16 18.44
N THR A 246 -26.24 1.34 19.36
CA THR A 246 -25.47 0.26 20.01
C THR A 246 -25.13 -0.88 19.05
N LEU A 247 -26.06 -1.24 18.15
CA LEU A 247 -25.82 -2.23 17.09
C LEU A 247 -24.75 -1.72 16.11
N HIS A 248 -24.76 -0.42 15.79
CA HIS A 248 -23.71 0.22 15.00
C HIS A 248 -22.33 0.08 15.66
N ASP A 249 -22.22 0.36 16.97
CA ASP A 249 -20.96 0.22 17.71
C ASP A 249 -20.41 -1.22 17.67
N ASN A 250 -21.27 -2.18 18.00
CA ASN A 250 -20.93 -3.60 17.97
C ASN A 250 -20.42 -4.03 16.58
N LYS A 251 -21.04 -3.52 15.52
CA LYS A 251 -20.64 -3.79 14.14
C LYS A 251 -19.25 -3.22 13.83
N CYS A 252 -18.98 -1.97 14.21
CA CYS A 252 -17.67 -1.35 14.06
C CYS A 252 -16.58 -2.12 14.83
N HIS A 253 -16.91 -2.64 16.01
CA HIS A 253 -15.98 -3.36 16.88
C HIS A 253 -15.73 -4.83 16.48
N GLN A 254 -16.69 -5.53 15.87
CA GLN A 254 -16.52 -6.95 15.51
C GLN A 254 -15.74 -7.15 14.20
N ASP A 255 -16.02 -6.35 13.17
CA ASP A 255 -15.52 -6.64 11.82
C ASP A 255 -14.10 -6.12 11.55
N VAL A 256 -13.70 -5.05 12.23
CA VAL A 256 -12.48 -4.29 11.92
C VAL A 256 -11.25 -4.77 12.70
N PRO A 257 -11.29 -4.91 14.05
CA PRO A 257 -10.07 -5.06 14.83
C PRO A 257 -9.40 -6.41 14.64
N GLY A 258 -10.15 -7.46 14.29
CA GLY A 258 -9.57 -8.76 14.05
C GLY A 258 -8.75 -8.79 12.75
N ALA A 259 -9.15 -8.04 11.72
CA ALA A 259 -8.50 -8.01 10.40
C ALA A 259 -7.19 -7.24 10.49
N ALA A 260 -7.26 -6.03 11.04
CA ALA A 260 -6.08 -5.21 11.31
C ALA A 260 -5.06 -5.91 12.23
N ARG A 261 -5.52 -6.59 13.30
CA ARG A 261 -4.61 -7.31 14.21
C ARG A 261 -3.85 -8.46 13.54
N ARG A 262 -4.47 -9.20 12.61
CA ARG A 262 -3.78 -10.33 11.93
C ARG A 262 -2.83 -9.88 10.83
N VAL A 263 -3.19 -8.87 10.04
CA VAL A 263 -2.25 -8.27 9.06
C VAL A 263 -1.05 -7.69 9.78
N ARG A 264 -1.27 -7.00 10.91
CA ARG A 264 -0.18 -6.48 11.76
C ARG A 264 0.66 -7.60 12.37
N ARG A 265 0.04 -8.73 12.76
CA ARG A 265 0.77 -9.91 13.27
C ARG A 265 1.50 -10.69 12.18
N ALA A 266 1.01 -10.73 10.93
CA ALA A 266 1.70 -11.35 9.81
C ALA A 266 2.93 -10.51 9.43
N ALA A 267 2.77 -9.19 9.35
CA ALA A 267 3.88 -8.26 9.14
C ALA A 267 4.90 -8.32 10.30
N ALA A 268 4.44 -8.33 11.55
CA ALA A 268 5.33 -8.42 12.71
C ALA A 268 5.93 -9.83 12.89
N GLY A 269 5.23 -10.89 12.50
CA GLY A 269 5.68 -12.28 12.64
C GLY A 269 6.78 -12.64 11.65
N ALA A 270 6.74 -12.09 10.44
CA ALA A 270 7.84 -12.18 9.47
C ALA A 270 9.11 -11.49 9.99
N VAL A 271 8.95 -10.38 10.74
CA VAL A 271 10.08 -9.66 11.37
C VAL A 271 10.57 -10.39 12.62
N ARG A 272 9.69 -10.94 13.46
CA ARG A 272 10.06 -11.55 14.76
C ARG A 272 10.75 -12.91 14.64
N ARG A 273 10.64 -13.61 13.51
CA ARG A 273 11.39 -14.85 13.23
C ARG A 273 12.82 -14.60 12.73
N GLY A 274 13.16 -13.37 12.34
CA GLY A 274 14.54 -12.94 12.11
C GLY A 274 15.01 -12.07 13.28
N ARG A 275 15.89 -12.59 14.13
CA ARG A 275 16.41 -11.93 15.34
C ARG A 275 17.23 -10.68 14.95
N LEU A 276 16.57 -9.53 14.78
CA LEU A 276 17.15 -8.20 14.58
C LEU A 276 16.42 -7.19 15.48
N ASP A 277 16.83 -7.09 16.75
CA ASP A 277 16.54 -5.93 17.62
C ASP A 277 17.74 -4.97 17.47
N PRO A 278 17.57 -3.65 17.18
CA PRO A 278 16.66 -2.71 17.85
C PRO A 278 15.92 -1.71 16.90
N VAL A 279 15.72 -2.03 15.62
CA VAL A 279 15.12 -1.09 14.63
C VAL A 279 13.59 -0.95 14.77
N HIS A 280 12.96 -1.78 15.61
CA HIS A 280 11.51 -1.93 15.69
C HIS A 280 10.76 -0.75 16.33
N GLY A 281 11.40 -0.01 17.24
CA GLY A 281 10.80 1.17 17.89
C GLY A 281 10.54 2.33 16.92
N ARG A 282 11.54 2.64 16.07
CA ARG A 282 11.46 3.76 15.12
C ARG A 282 10.46 3.55 13.99
N LEU A 283 10.24 2.30 13.56
CA LEU A 283 9.24 1.99 12.53
C LEU A 283 7.80 2.11 13.05
N GLN A 284 7.55 1.76 14.32
CA GLN A 284 6.22 1.91 14.93
C GLN A 284 5.86 3.37 15.19
N ASP A 285 6.83 4.20 15.58
CA ASP A 285 6.61 5.63 15.78
C ASP A 285 6.39 6.36 14.45
N SER A 286 7.13 6.00 13.40
CA SER A 286 6.93 6.55 12.05
C SER A 286 5.56 6.16 11.44
N GLN A 287 5.04 4.96 11.74
CA GLN A 287 3.68 4.55 11.35
C GLN A 287 2.59 5.27 12.14
N ARG A 288 2.82 5.58 13.43
CA ARG A 288 1.89 6.37 14.25
C ARG A 288 1.86 7.84 13.82
N GLU A 289 3.02 8.42 13.50
CA GLU A 289 3.09 9.75 12.89
C GLU A 289 2.39 9.78 11.52
N CYS A 290 2.62 8.80 10.65
CA CYS A 290 1.93 8.73 9.34
C CYS A 290 0.39 8.63 9.47
N ALA A 291 -0.14 8.01 10.52
CA ALA A 291 -1.58 7.95 10.78
C ALA A 291 -2.15 9.26 11.38
N ALA A 292 -1.31 10.07 12.02
CA ALA A 292 -1.68 11.36 12.60
C ALA A 292 -1.46 12.55 11.64
N LEU A 293 -0.65 12.37 10.60
CA LEU A 293 -0.33 13.40 9.62
C LEU A 293 -1.49 13.60 8.63
N ASP A 294 -2.02 14.81 8.63
CA ASP A 294 -2.97 15.30 7.63
C ASP A 294 -2.45 14.96 6.20
N CYS A 295 -3.36 14.62 5.30
CA CYS A 295 -3.06 14.24 3.91
C CYS A 295 -2.19 15.29 3.19
N ARG A 296 -2.31 16.58 3.58
CA ARG A 296 -1.45 17.68 3.11
C ARG A 296 -0.01 17.61 3.63
N ARG A 297 0.22 17.09 4.83
CA ARG A 297 1.57 16.85 5.36
C ARG A 297 2.17 15.58 4.79
N LEU A 298 1.38 14.52 4.59
CA LEU A 298 1.84 13.30 3.88
C LEU A 298 2.24 13.60 2.44
N SER A 299 1.50 14.44 1.72
CA SER A 299 1.89 14.87 0.38
C SER A 299 3.17 15.70 0.38
N ARG A 300 3.37 16.56 1.39
CA ARG A 300 4.63 17.29 1.58
C ARG A 300 5.77 16.37 1.95
N LEU A 301 5.56 15.38 2.82
CA LEU A 301 6.59 14.41 3.22
C LEU A 301 6.99 13.51 2.06
N ALA A 302 6.03 13.03 1.26
CA ALA A 302 6.32 12.27 0.04
C ALA A 302 7.11 13.13 -0.95
N LEU A 303 6.74 14.40 -1.11
CA LEU A 303 7.50 15.36 -1.93
C LEU A 303 8.91 15.60 -1.36
N THR A 304 9.06 15.78 -0.04
CA THR A 304 10.35 15.98 0.63
C THR A 304 11.24 14.76 0.52
N VAL A 305 10.70 13.55 0.67
CA VAL A 305 11.44 12.29 0.48
C VAL A 305 11.85 12.16 -0.98
N HIS A 306 10.96 12.43 -1.93
CA HIS A 306 11.28 12.40 -3.36
C HIS A 306 12.37 13.41 -3.73
N VAL A 307 12.27 14.65 -3.23
CA VAL A 307 13.28 15.70 -3.42
C VAL A 307 14.60 15.32 -2.73
N SER A 308 14.54 14.70 -1.55
CA SER A 308 15.75 14.22 -0.85
C SER A 308 16.43 13.08 -1.60
N CYS A 309 15.66 12.16 -2.20
CA CYS A 309 16.20 11.11 -3.06
C CYS A 309 16.81 11.68 -4.35
N LEU A 310 16.18 12.68 -4.97
CA LEU A 310 16.73 13.38 -6.13
C LEU A 310 18.03 14.12 -5.78
N LEU A 311 18.06 14.85 -4.66
CA LEU A 311 19.26 15.54 -4.18
C LEU A 311 20.37 14.57 -3.78
N ALA A 312 20.04 13.42 -3.22
CA ALA A 312 21.00 12.37 -2.91
C ALA A 312 21.59 11.77 -4.20
N ALA A 313 20.76 11.56 -5.23
CA ALA A 313 21.21 11.11 -6.54
C ALA A 313 22.12 12.15 -7.22
N GLU A 314 21.75 13.43 -7.23
CA GLU A 314 22.61 14.51 -7.75
C GLU A 314 23.95 14.60 -7.00
N ARG A 315 23.95 14.46 -5.67
CA ARG A 315 25.19 14.47 -4.89
C ARG A 315 26.08 13.27 -5.20
N ALA A 316 25.49 12.09 -5.43
CA ALA A 316 26.24 10.91 -5.84
C ALA A 316 26.87 11.14 -7.23
N GLU A 317 26.11 11.69 -8.17
CA GLU A 317 26.60 12.03 -9.51
C GLU A 317 27.72 13.08 -9.47
N HIS A 318 27.57 14.12 -8.64
CA HIS A 318 28.59 15.14 -8.44
C HIS A 318 29.87 14.56 -7.84
N ARG A 319 29.77 13.62 -6.88
CA ARG A 319 30.95 12.94 -6.32
C ARG A 319 31.69 12.13 -7.39
N VAL A 320 30.97 11.43 -8.25
CA VAL A 320 31.59 10.66 -9.36
C VAL A 320 32.31 11.60 -10.33
N ARG A 321 31.70 12.74 -10.71
CA ARG A 321 32.35 13.73 -11.58
C ARG A 321 33.62 14.32 -10.95
N VAL A 322 33.59 14.65 -9.65
CA VAL A 322 34.77 15.18 -8.94
C VAL A 322 35.87 14.13 -8.89
N HIS A 323 35.54 12.86 -8.63
CA HIS A 323 36.53 11.78 -8.60
C HIS A 323 37.21 11.57 -9.97
N HIS A 324 36.45 11.67 -11.06
CA HIS A 324 37.01 11.62 -12.41
C HIS A 324 37.91 12.81 -12.74
N ALA A 325 37.53 14.02 -12.32
CA ALA A 325 38.34 15.22 -12.53
C ALA A 325 39.68 15.16 -11.77
N VAL A 326 39.68 14.64 -10.54
CA VAL A 326 40.90 14.49 -9.73
C VAL A 326 41.86 13.46 -10.34
N HIS A 327 41.36 12.36 -10.91
CA HIS A 327 42.21 11.38 -11.60
C HIS A 327 42.89 11.93 -12.86
N HIS A 328 42.23 12.82 -13.59
CA HIS A 328 42.85 13.49 -14.75
C HIS A 328 43.98 14.44 -14.34
N LEU A 329 43.84 15.17 -13.22
CA LEU A 329 44.85 16.12 -12.72
C LEU A 329 46.12 15.47 -12.12
N HIS A 330 46.13 14.17 -11.89
CA HIS A 330 47.32 13.43 -11.42
C HIS A 330 48.00 12.61 -12.51
N SER A 331 47.46 12.62 -13.73
CA SER A 331 48.00 11.87 -14.87
C SER A 331 48.79 12.74 -15.86
N ASP A 332 48.86 14.05 -15.60
CA ASP A 332 49.68 15.04 -16.30
C ASP A 332 50.86 15.48 -15.42
#